data_AF-A0AAN8GTQ2-F1
#
_entry.id   AF-A0AAN8GTQ2-F1
#
_cell.length_a   1.000
_cell.length_b   1.000
_cell.length_c   1.000
_cell.angle_alpha   90.00
_cell.angle_beta   90.00
_cell.angle_gamma   90.00
#
_symmetry.space_group_name_H-M   'P 1'
#
loop_
_entity.id
_entity.type
_entity.pdbx_description
1 polymer ?
#
loop_
_entity_poly.entity_id
_entity_poly.type
_entity_poly.pdbx_seq_one_letter_code
_entity_poly.pdbx_strand_id
1 'polypeptide(L)'
;MRSSSLPSHPRTRTDDAAVIRSFLVNVNTTFTRGVVLLGMDILSALVSRLQERFRTQVGTVLPSLMDRLGDAKDQVREQDQALLLKIMDQAANPQFVWERMMGGFKHKNNRTREGLCLCLVSTLTVFGSQSLTLSKIVPHICNLLGDPTSQVRDGAMNCLIEIYRHVGERVRMDLGKKGLPQSRCVQMLK
;
A
#
# COMPACT_ATOMS: atom_id res chain seq x y z
N MET A 1 25.77 6.15 50.16
CA MET A 1 24.34 6.57 50.26
C MET A 1 24.28 8.02 49.79
N ARG A 2 23.54 8.47 48.77
CA ARG A 2 22.54 7.93 47.84
C ARG A 2 22.85 8.51 46.45
N SER A 3 22.79 7.70 45.40
CA SER A 3 22.72 8.16 44.01
C SER A 3 21.33 8.73 43.74
N SER A 4 21.26 9.97 43.28
CA SER A 4 20.04 10.62 42.80
C SER A 4 19.79 10.23 41.34
N SER A 5 19.01 9.16 41.13
CA SER A 5 18.44 8.84 39.83
C SER A 5 17.29 9.79 39.50
N LEU A 6 17.45 10.56 38.42
CA LEU A 6 16.37 11.33 37.79
C LEU A 6 15.28 10.37 37.27
N PRO A 7 13.98 10.67 37.46
CA PRO A 7 12.91 9.82 36.94
C PRO A 7 12.78 9.98 35.42
N SER A 8 13.10 8.93 34.67
CA SER A 8 12.78 8.80 33.24
C SER A 8 11.27 8.79 33.06
N HIS A 9 10.70 9.91 32.61
CA HIS A 9 9.28 10.00 32.24
C HIS A 9 9.01 9.17 30.98
N PRO A 10 8.05 8.23 30.98
CA PRO A 10 7.61 7.56 29.77
C PRO A 10 6.63 8.46 29.01
N ARG A 11 7.14 9.46 28.25
CA ARG A 11 6.35 10.21 27.27
C ARG A 11 6.47 9.55 25.91
N THR A 12 5.62 8.58 25.59
CA THR A 12 5.65 7.99 24.24
C THR A 12 4.29 7.48 23.74
N ARG A 13 3.45 6.86 24.58
CA ARG A 13 2.26 6.15 24.05
C ARG A 13 1.00 7.01 23.85
N THR A 14 0.77 7.99 24.73
CA THR A 14 -0.45 8.83 24.70
C THR A 14 -0.41 9.87 23.58
N ASP A 15 0.78 10.40 23.29
CA ASP A 15 0.99 11.43 22.28
C ASP A 15 0.80 10.87 20.87
N ASP A 16 1.37 9.70 20.57
CA ASP A 16 1.22 9.03 19.27
C ASP A 16 -0.25 8.76 18.92
N ALA A 17 -1.03 8.25 19.88
CA ALA A 17 -2.45 7.97 19.68
C ALA A 17 -3.28 9.25 19.48
N ALA A 18 -2.90 10.37 20.11
CA ALA A 18 -3.54 11.66 19.91
C ALA A 18 -3.24 12.23 18.51
N VAL A 19 -2.00 12.12 18.03
CA VAL A 19 -1.64 12.56 16.66
C VAL A 19 -2.36 11.69 15.62
N ILE A 20 -2.48 10.39 15.83
CA ILE A 20 -3.21 9.50 14.90
C ILE A 20 -4.70 9.82 14.90
N ARG A 21 -5.31 10.07 16.05
CA ARG A 21 -6.70 10.56 16.11
C ARG A 21 -6.85 11.89 15.39
N SER A 22 -5.92 12.82 15.57
CA SER A 22 -5.91 14.09 14.83
C SER A 22 -5.75 13.88 13.33
N PHE A 23 -4.93 12.92 12.89
CA PHE A 23 -4.82 12.51 11.50
C PHE A 23 -6.15 11.98 10.95
N LEU A 24 -6.81 11.06 11.64
CA LEU A 24 -8.10 10.53 11.22
C LEU A 24 -9.16 11.63 11.11
N VAL A 25 -9.16 12.59 12.04
CA VAL A 25 -10.02 13.77 11.97
C VAL A 25 -9.63 14.64 10.78
N ASN A 26 -8.36 14.93 10.54
CA ASN A 26 -7.97 15.78 9.42
C ASN A 26 -8.29 15.15 8.07
N VAL A 27 -8.01 13.85 7.89
CA VAL A 27 -8.27 13.13 6.63
C VAL A 27 -9.77 12.88 6.40
N ASN A 28 -10.56 12.62 7.45
CA ASN A 28 -12.00 12.39 7.29
C ASN A 28 -12.85 13.67 7.31
N THR A 29 -12.35 14.81 7.83
CA THR A 29 -13.21 15.96 8.20
C THR A 29 -12.84 17.31 7.57
N THR A 30 -11.87 17.43 6.65
CA THR A 30 -11.54 18.76 6.09
C THR A 30 -11.64 18.88 4.56
N PHE A 31 -12.48 19.85 4.17
CA PHE A 31 -12.87 20.24 2.80
C PHE A 31 -11.75 20.97 2.02
N THR A 32 -10.55 21.10 2.57
CA THR A 32 -9.46 21.92 2.01
C THR A 32 -8.18 21.12 1.76
N ARG A 33 -7.70 21.16 0.50
CA ARG A 33 -6.51 20.45 0.00
C ARG A 33 -5.28 20.51 0.92
N GLY A 34 -5.00 21.69 1.48
CA GLY A 34 -3.80 21.90 2.29
C GLY A 34 -3.79 21.05 3.56
N VAL A 35 -4.95 20.78 4.14
CA VAL A 35 -5.05 20.01 5.39
C VAL A 35 -4.86 18.51 5.13
N VAL A 36 -5.31 18.00 3.99
CA VAL A 36 -5.13 16.59 3.60
C VAL A 36 -3.67 16.27 3.34
N LEU A 37 -2.97 17.09 2.53
CA LEU A 37 -1.55 16.87 2.21
C LEU A 37 -0.69 17.00 3.46
N LEU A 38 -0.93 18.01 4.30
CA LEU A 38 -0.23 18.16 5.58
C LEU A 38 -0.50 16.97 6.51
N GLY A 39 -1.73 16.45 6.52
CA GLY A 39 -2.08 15.23 7.26
C GLY A 39 -1.24 14.03 6.79
N MET A 40 -1.12 13.82 5.48
CA MET A 40 -0.29 12.76 4.91
C MET A 40 1.20 12.94 5.22
N ASP A 41 1.72 14.17 5.20
CA ASP A 41 3.11 14.46 5.57
C ASP A 41 3.38 14.16 7.05
N ILE A 42 2.46 14.54 7.95
CA ILE A 42 2.55 14.20 9.37
C ILE A 42 2.53 12.68 9.55
N LEU A 43 1.62 11.97 8.86
CA LEU A 43 1.56 10.51 8.95
C LEU A 43 2.82 9.86 8.40
N SER A 44 3.35 10.37 7.28
CA SER A 44 4.62 9.93 6.70
C SER A 44 5.78 10.10 7.68
N ALA A 45 5.84 11.23 8.39
CA ALA A 45 6.84 11.48 9.43
C ALA A 45 6.66 10.53 10.62
N LEU A 46 5.43 10.25 11.04
CA LEU A 46 5.13 9.28 12.10
C LEU A 46 5.55 7.87 11.71
N VAL A 47 5.27 7.42 10.48
CA VAL A 47 5.74 6.13 9.97
C VAL A 47 7.25 6.04 10.06
N SER A 48 7.98 7.09 9.63
CA SER A 48 9.44 7.11 9.76
C SER A 48 9.95 7.14 11.20
N ARG A 49 9.23 7.79 12.12
CA ARG A 49 9.64 7.87 13.53
C ARG A 49 9.34 6.58 14.30
N LEU A 50 8.21 5.95 14.01
CA LEU A 50 7.69 4.82 14.78
C LEU A 50 8.07 3.47 14.17
N GLN A 51 8.32 3.41 12.86
CA GLN A 51 8.70 2.19 12.14
C GLN A 51 7.72 1.05 12.48
N GLU A 52 8.21 -0.13 12.85
CA GLU A 52 7.40 -1.29 13.23
C GLU A 52 6.37 -1.01 14.35
N ARG A 53 6.62 -0.03 15.24
CA ARG A 53 5.64 0.34 16.28
C ARG A 53 4.35 0.91 15.68
N PHE A 54 4.44 1.50 14.49
CA PHE A 54 3.29 2.01 13.75
C PHE A 54 2.36 0.88 13.26
N ARG A 55 2.83 -0.37 13.18
CA ARG A 55 2.03 -1.53 12.72
C ARG A 55 0.67 -1.66 13.42
N THR A 56 0.60 -1.31 14.70
CA THR A 56 -0.64 -1.34 15.50
C THR A 56 -1.70 -0.35 15.03
N GLN A 57 -1.29 0.67 14.28
CA GLN A 57 -2.11 1.79 13.83
C GLN A 57 -2.51 1.67 12.36
N VAL A 58 -1.85 0.77 11.62
CA VAL A 58 -2.11 0.52 10.20
C VAL A 58 -3.59 0.22 9.94
N GLY A 59 -4.20 -0.66 10.74
CA GLY A 59 -5.63 -0.99 10.57
C GLY A 59 -6.57 0.20 10.77
N THR A 60 -6.15 1.19 11.56
CA THR A 60 -6.93 2.40 11.85
C THR A 60 -6.84 3.41 10.71
N VAL A 61 -5.65 3.58 10.10
CA VAL A 61 -5.44 4.60 9.04
C VAL A 61 -5.80 4.10 7.65
N LEU A 62 -5.73 2.79 7.39
CA LEU A 62 -5.93 2.23 6.05
C LEU A 62 -7.27 2.57 5.39
N PRO A 63 -8.43 2.55 6.07
CA PRO A 63 -9.69 2.93 5.44
C PRO A 63 -9.65 4.33 4.84
N SER A 64 -9.12 5.30 5.58
CA SER A 64 -8.99 6.69 5.13
C SER A 64 -8.00 6.82 3.97
N LEU A 65 -6.86 6.12 4.01
CA LEU A 65 -5.89 6.12 2.89
C LEU A 65 -6.54 5.51 1.63
N MET A 66 -7.22 4.37 1.75
CA MET A 66 -7.94 3.77 0.61
C MET A 66 -8.96 4.73 -0.03
N ASP A 67 -9.66 5.54 0.75
CA ASP A 67 -10.55 6.56 0.19
C ASP A 67 -9.78 7.64 -0.59
N ARG A 68 -8.56 7.98 -0.17
CA ARG A 68 -7.71 8.99 -0.83
C ARG A 68 -7.07 8.50 -2.12
N LEU A 69 -6.92 7.20 -2.33
CA LEU A 69 -6.63 6.64 -3.67
C LEU A 69 -7.69 7.02 -4.71
N GLY A 70 -8.90 7.41 -4.30
CA GLY A 70 -9.96 7.87 -5.17
C GLY A 70 -10.15 9.39 -5.22
N ASP A 71 -9.21 10.18 -4.69
CA ASP A 71 -9.35 11.63 -4.63
C ASP A 71 -9.40 12.29 -6.02
N ALA A 72 -10.13 13.39 -6.13
CA ALA A 72 -10.28 14.14 -7.37
C ALA A 72 -8.95 14.74 -7.87
N LYS A 73 -7.96 14.91 -6.97
CA LYS A 73 -6.67 15.52 -7.30
C LYS A 73 -5.57 14.47 -7.39
N ASP A 74 -4.87 14.45 -8.51
CA ASP A 74 -3.81 13.49 -8.83
C ASP A 74 -2.70 13.50 -7.78
N GLN A 75 -2.27 14.69 -7.37
CA GLN A 75 -1.26 14.87 -6.32
C GLN A 75 -1.64 14.19 -4.99
N VAL A 76 -2.93 14.20 -4.60
CA VAL A 76 -3.38 13.54 -3.37
C VAL A 76 -3.27 12.02 -3.53
N ARG A 77 -3.67 11.49 -4.69
CA ARG A 77 -3.58 10.05 -4.98
C ARG A 77 -2.13 9.56 -5.02
N GLU A 78 -1.23 10.33 -5.63
CA GLU A 78 0.20 10.03 -5.72
C GLU A 78 0.86 10.02 -4.34
N GLN A 79 0.59 11.04 -3.52
CA GLN A 79 1.15 11.11 -2.16
C GLN A 79 0.58 10.01 -1.25
N ASP A 80 -0.70 9.68 -1.41
CA ASP A 80 -1.34 8.58 -0.69
C ASP A 80 -0.72 7.22 -1.06
N GLN A 81 -0.53 6.96 -2.36
CA GLN A 81 0.14 5.75 -2.83
C GLN A 81 1.58 5.67 -2.32
N ALA A 82 2.33 6.77 -2.36
CA ALA A 82 3.69 6.83 -1.81
C ALA A 82 3.71 6.53 -0.30
N LEU A 83 2.74 7.04 0.45
CA LEU A 83 2.59 6.77 1.88
C LEU A 83 2.22 5.30 2.15
N LEU A 84 1.34 4.70 1.37
CA LEU A 84 1.01 3.28 1.46
C LEU A 84 2.25 2.40 1.23
N LEU A 85 3.04 2.69 0.20
CA LEU A 85 4.30 1.99 -0.06
C LEU A 85 5.30 2.18 1.10
N LYS A 86 5.37 3.39 1.66
CA LYS A 86 6.23 3.66 2.84
C LYS A 86 5.79 2.88 4.08
N ILE A 87 4.48 2.75 4.32
CA ILE A 87 3.94 1.90 5.39
C ILE A 87 4.36 0.44 5.15
N MET A 88 4.29 -0.03 3.89
CA MET A 88 4.70 -1.38 3.50
C MET A 88 6.19 -1.67 3.74
N ASP A 89 7.02 -0.64 3.59
CA ASP A 89 8.47 -0.70 3.76
C ASP A 89 8.89 -0.61 5.25
N GLN A 90 8.33 0.36 5.99
CA GLN A 90 8.87 0.78 7.29
C GLN A 90 8.04 0.30 8.50
N ALA A 91 6.75 0.02 8.32
CA ALA A 91 5.85 -0.29 9.44
C ALA A 91 5.32 -1.72 9.42
N ALA A 92 4.97 -2.26 8.25
CA ALA A 92 4.45 -3.61 8.12
C ALA A 92 4.69 -4.12 6.70
N ASN A 93 5.02 -5.40 6.51
CA ASN A 93 5.28 -5.92 5.17
C ASN A 93 4.08 -5.78 4.19
N PRO A 94 4.32 -5.82 2.86
CA PRO A 94 3.27 -5.68 1.84
C PRO A 94 2.08 -6.62 2.04
N GLN A 95 2.33 -7.89 2.36
CA GLN A 95 1.27 -8.89 2.58
C GLN A 95 0.30 -8.47 3.70
N PHE A 96 0.81 -7.97 4.83
CA PHE A 96 0.00 -7.53 5.96
C PHE A 96 -0.93 -6.37 5.60
N VAL A 97 -0.44 -5.43 4.79
CA VAL A 97 -1.20 -4.26 4.34
C VAL A 97 -2.26 -4.68 3.33
N TRP A 98 -1.88 -5.45 2.31
CA TRP A 98 -2.79 -5.91 1.25
C TRP A 98 -3.93 -6.80 1.76
N GLU A 99 -3.69 -7.62 2.79
CA GLU A 99 -4.75 -8.39 3.45
C GLU A 99 -5.89 -7.55 3.99
N ARG A 100 -5.64 -6.27 4.31
CA ARG A 100 -6.63 -5.32 4.81
C ARG A 100 -7.20 -4.43 3.71
N MET A 101 -6.54 -4.32 2.56
CA MET A 101 -6.94 -3.44 1.47
C MET A 101 -7.80 -4.14 0.40
N MET A 102 -7.81 -5.47 0.32
CA MET A 102 -8.55 -6.21 -0.73
C MET A 102 -10.05 -5.87 -0.79
N GLY A 103 -10.67 -5.47 0.32
CA GLY A 103 -12.06 -5.03 0.34
C GLY A 103 -12.33 -3.80 -0.55
N GLY A 104 -11.31 -2.95 -0.76
CA GLY A 104 -11.41 -1.73 -1.55
C GLY A 104 -11.65 -1.98 -3.05
N PHE A 105 -11.38 -3.17 -3.58
CA PHE A 105 -11.75 -3.50 -4.97
C PHE A 105 -13.26 -3.47 -5.21
N LYS A 106 -14.09 -3.49 -4.16
CA LYS A 106 -15.55 -3.34 -4.24
C LYS A 106 -16.02 -1.94 -3.82
N HIS A 107 -15.11 -0.97 -3.74
CA HIS A 107 -15.44 0.38 -3.26
C HIS A 107 -16.40 1.10 -4.23
N LYS A 108 -17.32 1.91 -3.69
CA LYS A 108 -18.33 2.64 -4.49
C LYS A 108 -17.71 3.64 -5.48
N ASN A 109 -16.60 4.28 -5.09
CA ASN A 109 -15.90 5.23 -5.95
C ASN A 109 -15.02 4.49 -6.97
N ASN A 110 -15.27 4.71 -8.26
CA ASN A 110 -14.52 4.08 -9.34
C ASN A 110 -13.02 4.43 -9.31
N ARG A 111 -12.67 5.68 -8.99
CA ARG A 111 -11.27 6.11 -8.87
C ARG A 111 -10.52 5.36 -7.78
N THR A 112 -11.18 4.99 -6.69
CA THR A 112 -10.56 4.16 -5.64
C THR A 112 -10.26 2.76 -6.17
N ARG A 113 -11.18 2.15 -6.92
CA ARG A 113 -10.97 0.80 -7.49
C ARG A 113 -9.81 0.81 -8.48
N GLU A 114 -9.75 1.81 -9.35
CA GLU A 114 -8.62 2.06 -10.26
C GLU A 114 -7.32 2.33 -9.49
N GLY A 115 -7.35 3.20 -8.49
CA GLY A 115 -6.21 3.55 -7.66
C GLY A 115 -5.60 2.35 -6.93
N LEU A 116 -6.41 1.37 -6.54
CA LEU A 116 -5.92 0.10 -5.99
C LEU A 116 -5.17 -0.75 -7.02
N CYS A 117 -5.65 -0.81 -8.28
CA CYS A 117 -4.90 -1.47 -9.36
C CYS A 117 -3.52 -0.83 -9.55
N LEU A 118 -3.47 0.51 -9.60
CA LEU A 118 -2.20 1.26 -9.71
C LEU A 118 -1.29 1.05 -8.50
N CYS A 119 -1.85 1.02 -7.29
CA CYS A 119 -1.11 0.75 -6.06
C CYS A 119 -0.55 -0.67 -6.04
N LEU A 120 -1.27 -1.65 -6.60
CA LEU A 120 -0.80 -3.04 -6.68
C LEU A 120 0.39 -3.16 -7.64
N VAL A 121 0.31 -2.55 -8.82
CA VAL A 121 1.44 -2.48 -9.76
C VAL A 121 2.67 -1.83 -9.12
N SER A 122 2.47 -0.72 -8.41
CA SER A 122 3.56 -0.03 -7.71
C SER A 122 4.15 -0.90 -6.59
N THR A 123 3.31 -1.64 -5.87
CA THR A 123 3.77 -2.60 -4.86
C THR A 123 4.64 -3.69 -5.48
N LEU A 124 4.23 -4.25 -6.62
CA LEU A 124 5.01 -5.27 -7.33
C LEU A 124 6.34 -4.72 -7.86
N THR A 125 6.34 -3.49 -8.33
CA THR A 125 7.54 -2.79 -8.82
C THR A 125 8.56 -2.59 -7.69
N VAL A 126 8.10 -2.17 -6.51
CA VAL A 126 8.98 -1.85 -5.37
C VAL A 126 9.42 -3.12 -4.62
N PHE A 127 8.51 -4.05 -4.33
CA PHE A 127 8.75 -5.17 -3.42
C PHE A 127 8.86 -6.54 -4.11
N GLY A 128 8.52 -6.62 -5.39
CA GLY A 128 8.51 -7.87 -6.16
C GLY A 128 7.30 -8.77 -5.86
N SER A 129 7.03 -9.72 -6.76
CA SER A 129 5.87 -10.62 -6.70
C SER A 129 5.89 -11.62 -5.54
N GLN A 130 7.06 -11.88 -4.96
CA GLN A 130 7.23 -12.76 -3.79
C GLN A 130 6.73 -12.13 -2.48
N SER A 131 6.58 -10.80 -2.45
CA SER A 131 6.08 -10.09 -1.27
C SER A 131 4.57 -10.27 -1.05
N LEU A 132 3.85 -10.83 -2.03
CA LEU A 132 2.40 -10.99 -2.04
C LEU A 132 1.97 -12.41 -2.42
N THR A 133 0.88 -12.86 -1.80
CA THR A 133 0.15 -14.06 -2.20
C THR A 133 -0.82 -13.71 -3.33
N LEU A 134 -0.29 -13.59 -4.55
CA LEU A 134 -1.06 -13.10 -5.70
C LEU A 134 -2.29 -13.94 -6.05
N SER A 135 -2.28 -15.24 -5.75
CA SER A 135 -3.44 -16.11 -5.94
C SER A 135 -4.68 -15.67 -5.16
N LYS A 136 -4.51 -14.93 -4.05
CA LYS A 136 -5.63 -14.34 -3.29
C LYS A 136 -6.13 -13.03 -3.90
N ILE A 137 -5.26 -12.29 -4.60
CA ILE A 137 -5.56 -10.94 -5.11
C ILE A 137 -6.13 -11.01 -6.53
N VAL A 138 -5.56 -11.86 -7.39
CA VAL A 138 -5.95 -12.00 -8.81
C VAL A 138 -7.47 -12.15 -9.02
N PRO A 139 -8.22 -12.97 -8.24
CA PRO A 139 -9.67 -13.06 -8.41
C PRO A 139 -10.40 -11.72 -8.25
N HIS A 140 -9.90 -10.83 -7.39
CA HIS A 140 -10.47 -9.49 -7.24
C HIS A 140 -10.22 -8.61 -8.47
N ILE A 141 -9.04 -8.70 -9.07
CA ILE A 141 -8.70 -7.96 -10.29
C ILE A 141 -9.51 -8.47 -11.47
N CYS A 142 -9.68 -9.79 -11.61
CA CYS A 142 -10.51 -10.38 -12.66
C CYS A 142 -11.97 -9.89 -12.59
N ASN A 143 -12.52 -9.73 -11.38
CA ASN A 143 -13.87 -9.17 -11.22
C ASN A 143 -13.96 -7.72 -11.74
N LEU A 144 -12.89 -6.94 -11.67
CA LEU A 144 -12.85 -5.57 -12.18
C LEU A 144 -12.82 -5.48 -13.71
N LEU A 145 -12.51 -6.56 -14.42
CA LEU A 145 -12.63 -6.59 -15.88
C LEU A 145 -14.10 -6.44 -16.33
N GLY A 146 -15.06 -6.74 -15.45
CA GLY A 146 -16.49 -6.51 -15.67
C GLY A 146 -17.02 -5.20 -15.08
N ASP A 147 -16.15 -4.29 -14.62
CA ASP A 147 -16.59 -3.03 -14.01
C ASP A 147 -17.38 -2.16 -14.99
N PRO A 148 -18.45 -1.45 -14.57
CA PRO A 148 -19.19 -0.54 -15.44
C PRO A 148 -18.32 0.61 -15.99
N THR A 149 -17.27 1.01 -15.27
CA THR A 149 -16.38 2.11 -15.62
C THR A 149 -15.21 1.62 -16.48
N SER A 150 -15.02 2.18 -17.68
CA SER A 150 -13.96 1.75 -18.60
C SER A 150 -12.57 1.90 -18.01
N GLN A 151 -12.29 3.01 -17.33
CA GLN A 151 -10.99 3.26 -16.69
C GLN A 151 -10.63 2.18 -15.67
N VAL A 152 -11.63 1.65 -14.94
CA VAL A 152 -11.41 0.58 -13.97
C VAL A 152 -11.09 -0.74 -14.67
N ARG A 153 -11.77 -1.04 -15.80
CA ARG A 153 -11.47 -2.23 -16.61
C ARG A 153 -10.07 -2.16 -17.22
N ASP A 154 -9.68 -1.00 -17.76
CA ASP A 154 -8.37 -0.76 -18.35
C ASP A 154 -7.27 -0.86 -17.29
N GLY A 155 -7.49 -0.25 -16.11
CA GLY A 155 -6.59 -0.37 -14.96
C GLY A 155 -6.43 -1.80 -14.46
N ALA A 156 -7.52 -2.58 -14.44
CA ALA A 156 -7.48 -4.00 -14.07
C ALA A 156 -6.72 -4.84 -15.11
N MET A 157 -6.93 -4.60 -16.40
CA MET A 157 -6.20 -5.28 -17.47
C MET A 157 -4.70 -5.00 -17.38
N ASN A 158 -4.32 -3.72 -17.22
CA ASN A 158 -2.92 -3.33 -17.02
C ASN A 158 -2.33 -3.99 -15.77
N CYS A 159 -3.09 -4.03 -14.67
CA CYS A 159 -2.64 -4.68 -13.44
C CYS A 159 -2.39 -6.19 -13.63
N LEU A 160 -3.21 -6.90 -14.40
CA LEU A 160 -2.98 -8.31 -14.71
C LEU A 160 -1.71 -8.50 -15.54
N ILE A 161 -1.50 -7.68 -16.57
CA ILE A 161 -0.29 -7.73 -17.40
C ILE A 161 0.96 -7.60 -16.52
N GLU A 162 0.96 -6.63 -15.61
CA GLU A 162 2.07 -6.41 -14.68
C GLU A 162 2.27 -7.55 -13.69
N ILE A 163 1.18 -8.14 -13.17
CA ILE A 163 1.25 -9.37 -12.36
C ILE A 163 1.96 -10.49 -13.13
N TYR A 164 1.57 -10.76 -14.37
CA TYR A 164 2.19 -11.80 -15.20
C TYR A 164 3.66 -11.50 -15.49
N ARG A 165 4.00 -10.24 -15.79
CA ARG A 165 5.38 -9.79 -16.02
C ARG A 165 6.27 -10.09 -14.81
N HIS A 166 5.84 -9.66 -13.62
CA HIS A 166 6.61 -9.86 -12.39
C HIS A 166 6.69 -11.33 -11.94
N VAL A 167 5.66 -12.13 -12.21
CA VAL A 167 5.72 -13.59 -11.93
C VAL A 167 6.66 -14.29 -12.91
N GLY A 168 6.61 -13.94 -14.20
CA GLY A 168 7.50 -14.49 -15.23
C GLY A 168 8.97 -14.14 -14.99
N GLU A 169 9.27 -12.88 -14.63
CA GLU A 169 10.61 -12.46 -14.23
C GLU A 169 11.14 -13.25 -13.03
N ARG A 170 10.31 -13.45 -12.01
CA ARG A 170 10.67 -14.26 -10.84
C ARG A 170 11.00 -15.71 -11.22
N VAL A 171 10.13 -16.35 -12.00
CA VAL A 171 10.35 -17.74 -12.45
C VAL A 171 11.65 -17.85 -13.25
N ARG A 172 11.91 -16.90 -14.16
CA ARG A 172 13.16 -16.87 -14.94
C ARG A 172 14.40 -16.76 -14.04
N MET A 173 14.36 -15.94 -12.99
CA MET A 173 15.46 -15.82 -12.02
C MET A 173 15.69 -17.13 -11.25
N ASP A 174 14.62 -17.78 -10.79
CA ASP A 174 14.72 -19.03 -10.03
C ASP A 174 15.26 -20.19 -10.87
N LEU A 175 14.86 -20.28 -12.14
CA LEU A 175 15.38 -21.29 -13.07
C LEU A 175 16.85 -21.04 -13.40
N GLY A 176 17.26 -19.78 -13.57
CA GLY A 176 18.67 -19.40 -13.78
C GLY A 176 19.56 -19.81 -12.61
N LYS A 177 19.12 -19.60 -11.36
CA LYS A 177 19.85 -20.04 -10.16
C LYS A 177 19.99 -21.56 -10.07
N LYS A 178 19.04 -22.31 -10.63
CA LYS A 178 19.05 -23.78 -10.67
C LYS A 178 19.84 -24.36 -11.87
N GLY A 179 20.52 -23.51 -12.65
CA GLY A 179 21.42 -23.94 -13.73
C GLY A 179 20.69 -24.39 -15.00
N LEU A 180 19.42 -24.02 -15.19
CA LEU A 180 18.68 -24.35 -16.41
C LEU A 180 19.15 -23.49 -17.59
N PRO A 181 19.46 -24.08 -18.77
CA PRO A 181 19.89 -23.32 -19.95
C PRO A 181 18.84 -22.28 -20.37
N GLN A 182 19.28 -21.03 -20.62
CA GLN A 182 18.43 -19.90 -21.03
C GLN A 182 17.52 -20.22 -22.23
N SER A 183 17.96 -21.09 -23.15
CA SER A 183 17.21 -21.50 -24.34
C SER A 183 15.86 -22.16 -24.05
N ARG A 184 15.68 -22.81 -22.89
CA ARG A 184 14.40 -23.42 -22.47
C ARG A 184 13.49 -22.45 -21.70
N CYS A 185 14.05 -21.45 -21.02
CA CYS A 185 13.25 -20.47 -20.27
C CYS A 185 12.42 -19.56 -21.20
N VAL A 186 12.94 -19.23 -22.38
CA VAL A 186 12.27 -18.34 -23.35
C VAL A 186 11.03 -18.99 -23.97
N GLN A 187 10.91 -20.32 -23.95
CA GLN A 187 9.76 -21.05 -24.49
C GLN A 187 8.57 -21.17 -23.51
N MET A 188 8.76 -20.96 -22.21
CA MET A 188 7.69 -21.15 -21.20
C MET A 188 6.91 -19.86 -20.88
N LEU A 189 7.29 -18.74 -21.49
CA LEU A 189 6.73 -17.40 -21.22
C LEU A 189 6.23 -16.70 -22.50
N LYS A 190 6.11 -17.44 -23.61
CA LYS A 190 5.35 -17.04 -24.82
C LYS A 190 3.97 -17.68 -24.76
#